data_AF-A0A1R2CT54-F1
#
_entry.id   AF-A0A1R2CT54-F1
#
_cell.length_a   1.000
_cell.length_b   1.000
_cell.length_c   1.000
_cell.angle_alpha   90.00
_cell.angle_beta   90.00
_cell.angle_gamma   90.00
#
_symmetry.space_group_name_H-M   'P 1'
#
loop_
_entity.id
_entity.type
_entity.pdbx_description
1 polymer ?
#
loop_
_entity_poly.entity_id
_entity_poly.type
_entity_poly.pdbx_seq_one_letter_code
_entity_poly.pdbx_strand_id
1 'polypeptide(L)'
;MEGKSLDQVYKDFWVAWRESERVYYKLLKPTTEELIIKDLTGRINRGNQLKEDGNKLFRSQDFTSAIQKYIEAIEAVPRDLFENRLNEDYTKLKLAVITNLSMCFLKCQNYEAAILQCTEGLKIFSKNIKLRYILGCAYGETGDYESALEALKDAKDLDPANRDIIEKLSFYTKAKKDYNMKMKEMFGGKLKPIIKKDPIPEIISPIINIELKSNPKSIPQENNTNYIPYVAIGAASLLGLGYFLLKKFK
;
A
#
# COMPACT_ATOMS: atom_id res chain seq x y z
N MET A 1 -5.45 -37.80 -58.62
CA MET A 1 -5.30 -36.92 -57.45
C MET A 1 -5.18 -35.51 -58.00
N GLU A 2 -6.26 -34.73 -57.94
CA GLU A 2 -6.27 -33.37 -58.49
C GLU A 2 -5.31 -32.48 -57.68
N GLY A 3 -4.25 -32.01 -58.33
CA GLY A 3 -3.29 -31.10 -57.73
C GLY A 3 -3.96 -29.74 -57.49
N LYS A 4 -3.81 -29.20 -56.28
CA LYS A 4 -4.26 -27.84 -55.97
C LYS A 4 -3.62 -26.85 -56.97
N SER A 5 -4.41 -25.91 -57.47
CA SER A 5 -3.89 -24.85 -58.35
C SER A 5 -2.86 -23.99 -57.60
N LEU A 6 -1.91 -23.40 -58.33
CA LEU A 6 -0.88 -22.53 -57.75
C LEU A 6 -1.49 -21.39 -56.93
N ASP A 7 -2.63 -20.86 -57.40
CA ASP A 7 -3.42 -19.84 -56.69
C ASP A 7 -4.00 -20.35 -55.36
N GLN A 8 -4.48 -21.60 -55.32
CA GLN A 8 -4.96 -22.21 -54.10
C GLN A 8 -3.82 -22.48 -53.10
N VAL A 9 -2.67 -22.94 -53.58
CA VAL A 9 -1.48 -23.15 -52.74
C VAL A 9 -0.99 -21.82 -52.15
N TYR A 10 -1.01 -20.75 -52.94
CA TYR A 10 -0.65 -19.40 -52.50
C TYR A 10 -1.63 -18.88 -51.44
N LYS A 11 -2.94 -19.03 -51.66
CA LYS A 11 -3.98 -18.66 -50.69
C LYS A 11 -3.85 -19.44 -49.38
N ASP A 12 -3.68 -20.75 -49.44
CA ASP A 12 -3.50 -21.61 -48.27
C ASP A 12 -2.25 -21.20 -47.47
N PHE A 13 -1.15 -20.86 -48.15
CA PHE A 13 0.09 -20.37 -47.51
C PHE A 13 -0.13 -19.06 -46.76
N TRP A 14 -0.79 -18.07 -47.36
CA TRP A 14 -1.04 -16.78 -46.69
C TRP A 14 -2.01 -16.90 -45.52
N VAL A 15 -2.99 -17.80 -45.59
CA VAL A 15 -3.88 -18.11 -44.46
C VAL A 15 -3.10 -18.76 -43.32
N ALA A 16 -2.28 -19.77 -43.62
CA ALA A 16 -1.45 -20.43 -42.61
C ALA A 16 -0.43 -19.48 -41.98
N TRP A 17 0.20 -18.61 -42.78
CA TRP A 17 1.12 -17.59 -42.31
C TRP A 17 0.42 -16.61 -41.35
N ARG A 18 -0.73 -16.07 -41.74
CA ARG A 18 -1.52 -15.13 -40.92
C ARG A 18 -2.00 -15.78 -39.62
N GLU A 19 -2.37 -17.06 -39.64
CA GLU A 19 -2.80 -17.77 -38.43
C GLU A 19 -1.62 -18.07 -37.50
N SER A 20 -0.46 -18.45 -38.06
CA SER A 20 0.77 -18.66 -37.28
C SER A 20 1.28 -17.37 -36.63
N GLU A 21 1.21 -16.24 -37.35
CA GLU A 21 1.58 -14.92 -36.88
C GLU A 21 0.61 -14.42 -35.80
N ARG A 22 -0.70 -14.66 -35.97
CA ARG A 22 -1.73 -14.37 -34.95
C ARG A 22 -1.46 -15.16 -33.67
N VAL A 23 -1.19 -16.46 -33.75
CA VAL A 23 -0.86 -17.31 -32.60
C VAL A 23 0.44 -16.85 -31.94
N TYR A 24 1.46 -16.51 -32.74
CA TYR A 24 2.75 -15.98 -32.28
C TYR A 24 2.58 -14.66 -31.51
N TYR A 25 1.87 -13.67 -32.03
CA TYR A 25 1.62 -12.40 -31.32
C TYR A 25 0.69 -12.55 -30.10
N LYS A 26 -0.21 -13.54 -30.11
CA LYS A 26 -1.05 -13.91 -28.97
C LYS A 26 -0.25 -14.60 -27.85
N LEU A 27 0.86 -15.26 -28.18
CA LEU A 27 1.78 -15.90 -27.23
C LEU A 27 2.88 -14.96 -26.70
N LEU A 28 3.19 -13.86 -27.39
CA LEU A 28 4.37 -13.02 -27.10
C LEU A 28 4.11 -11.68 -26.40
N LYS A 29 2.86 -11.22 -26.32
CA LYS A 29 2.54 -9.98 -25.60
C LYS A 29 1.77 -10.34 -24.33
N PRO A 30 2.40 -10.31 -23.15
CA PRO A 30 1.59 -10.29 -21.93
C PRO A 30 0.61 -9.15 -22.07
N THR A 31 -0.67 -9.43 -21.80
CA THR A 31 -1.67 -8.37 -21.78
C THR A 31 -1.17 -7.28 -20.82
N THR A 32 -1.51 -6.02 -21.07
CA THR A 32 -1.11 -4.91 -20.18
C THR A 32 -1.43 -5.24 -18.71
N GLU A 33 -2.50 -5.99 -18.48
CA GLU A 33 -2.90 -6.53 -17.19
C GLU A 33 -1.92 -7.55 -16.57
N GLU A 34 -1.42 -8.53 -17.33
CA GLU A 34 -0.41 -9.48 -16.84
C GLU A 34 0.89 -8.79 -16.42
N LEU A 35 1.32 -7.76 -17.17
CA LEU A 35 2.48 -6.95 -16.81
C LEU A 35 2.24 -6.14 -15.54
N ILE A 36 1.07 -5.52 -15.41
CA ILE A 36 0.65 -4.79 -14.20
C ILE A 36 0.62 -5.73 -12.99
N ILE A 37 0.07 -6.94 -13.13
CA ILE A 37 0.00 -7.93 -12.05
C ILE A 37 1.41 -8.40 -11.66
N LYS A 38 2.30 -8.66 -12.62
CA LYS A 38 3.68 -9.06 -12.35
C LYS A 38 4.46 -7.96 -11.63
N ASP A 39 4.32 -6.71 -12.06
CA ASP A 39 4.95 -5.56 -11.40
C ASP A 39 4.40 -5.38 -9.97
N LEU A 40 3.08 -5.41 -9.80
CA LEU A 40 2.43 -5.35 -8.49
C LEU A 40 2.92 -6.47 -7.55
N THR A 41 3.00 -7.70 -8.06
CA THR A 41 3.50 -8.84 -7.29
C THR A 41 4.95 -8.62 -6.86
N GLY A 42 5.81 -8.14 -7.77
CA GLY A 42 7.20 -7.78 -7.45
C GLY A 42 7.29 -6.71 -6.36
N ARG A 43 6.44 -5.68 -6.42
CA ARG A 43 6.36 -4.61 -5.43
C ARG A 43 5.87 -5.09 -4.07
N ILE A 44 4.84 -5.94 -4.03
CA ILE A 44 4.35 -6.56 -2.79
C ILE A 44 5.44 -7.43 -2.18
N ASN A 45 6.18 -8.20 -2.98
CA ASN A 45 7.30 -9.00 -2.50
C ASN A 45 8.40 -8.12 -1.90
N ARG A 46 8.74 -7.00 -2.56
CA ARG A 46 9.69 -6.02 -2.03
C ARG A 46 9.20 -5.40 -0.72
N GLY A 47 7.94 -5.00 -0.65
CA GLY A 47 7.32 -4.47 0.56
C GLY A 47 7.33 -5.49 1.70
N ASN A 48 7.10 -6.78 1.42
CA ASN A 48 7.20 -7.84 2.42
C ASN A 48 8.63 -8.01 2.95
N GLN A 49 9.65 -7.95 2.10
CA GLN A 49 11.04 -8.00 2.54
C GLN A 49 11.38 -6.82 3.47
N LEU A 50 10.99 -5.60 3.08
CA LEU A 50 11.19 -4.39 3.89
C LEU A 50 10.47 -4.47 5.23
N LYS A 51 9.25 -4.99 5.24
CA LYS A 51 8.49 -5.27 6.47
C LYS A 51 9.22 -6.27 7.36
N GLU A 52 9.81 -7.34 6.82
CA GLU A 52 10.61 -8.27 7.62
C GLU A 52 11.90 -7.65 8.17
N ASP A 53 12.55 -6.75 7.42
CA ASP A 53 13.70 -6.00 7.92
C ASP A 53 13.29 -5.03 9.04
N GLY A 54 12.15 -4.36 8.90
CA GLY A 54 11.52 -3.60 9.97
C GLY A 54 11.21 -4.45 11.21
N ASN A 55 10.73 -5.69 11.02
CA ASN A 55 10.47 -6.62 12.12
C ASN A 55 11.76 -6.99 12.88
N LYS A 56 12.88 -7.16 12.18
CA LYS A 56 14.19 -7.43 12.82
C LYS A 56 14.62 -6.24 13.69
N LEU A 57 14.53 -5.03 13.14
CA LEU A 57 14.87 -3.78 13.85
C LEU A 57 13.94 -3.55 15.06
N PHE A 58 12.66 -3.86 14.91
CA PHE A 58 11.70 -3.81 16.02
C PHE A 58 12.09 -4.75 17.16
N ARG A 59 12.50 -5.99 16.84
CA ARG A 59 12.95 -6.97 17.84
C ARG A 59 14.25 -6.55 18.53
N SER A 60 15.12 -5.81 17.85
CA SER A 60 16.32 -5.19 18.46
C SER A 60 16.02 -3.89 19.20
N GLN A 61 14.76 -3.50 19.35
CA GLN A 61 14.31 -2.24 19.98
C GLN A 61 14.77 -0.96 19.27
N ASP A 62 15.25 -1.07 18.02
CA ASP A 62 15.57 0.07 17.18
C ASP A 62 14.31 0.51 16.43
N PHE A 63 13.44 1.20 17.16
CA PHE A 63 12.14 1.62 16.65
C PHE A 63 12.24 2.70 15.57
N THR A 64 13.26 3.57 15.63
CA THR A 64 13.46 4.66 14.65
C THR A 64 13.82 4.10 13.28
N SER A 65 14.78 3.17 13.20
CA SER A 65 15.11 2.52 11.94
C SER A 65 14.00 1.55 11.49
N ALA A 66 13.28 0.92 12.41
CA ALA A 66 12.11 0.12 12.06
C ALA A 66 11.02 0.97 11.38
N ILE A 67 10.74 2.18 11.87
CA ILE A 67 9.82 3.14 11.24
C ILE A 67 10.22 3.40 9.79
N GLN A 68 11.50 3.71 9.55
CA GLN A 68 12.00 3.96 8.19
C GLN A 68 11.72 2.76 7.27
N LYS A 69 11.98 1.52 7.74
CA LYS A 69 11.71 0.32 6.95
C LYS A 69 10.23 0.04 6.69
N TYR A 70 9.36 0.34 7.64
CA TYR A 70 7.92 0.23 7.43
C TYR A 70 7.38 1.29 6.45
N ILE A 71 7.93 2.51 6.47
CA ILE A 71 7.60 3.54 5.48
C ILE A 71 8.06 3.11 4.09
N GLU A 72 9.31 2.66 3.94
CA GLU A 72 9.80 2.10 2.68
C GLU A 72 8.90 0.94 2.19
N ALA A 73 8.41 0.09 3.12
CA ALA A 73 7.56 -1.06 2.78
C ALA A 73 6.20 -0.66 2.19
N ILE A 74 5.56 0.40 2.71
CA ILE A 74 4.28 0.87 2.17
C ILE A 74 4.47 1.63 0.86
N GLU A 75 5.55 2.41 0.75
CA GLU A 75 5.90 3.18 -0.46
C GLU A 75 6.30 2.28 -1.64
N ALA A 76 6.78 1.06 -1.37
CA ALA A 76 7.08 0.07 -2.41
C ALA A 76 5.87 -0.23 -3.31
N VAL A 77 4.64 -0.05 -2.80
CA VAL A 77 3.38 -0.19 -3.54
C VAL A 77 2.63 1.16 -3.53
N PRO A 78 2.92 2.06 -4.49
CA PRO A 78 2.31 3.38 -4.54
C PRO A 78 0.78 3.30 -4.64
N ARG A 79 0.08 4.09 -3.82
CA ARG A 79 -1.38 4.12 -3.73
C ARG A 79 -2.02 4.34 -5.11
N ASP A 80 -1.57 5.37 -5.83
CA ASP A 80 -2.17 5.84 -7.08
C ASP A 80 -2.21 4.80 -8.20
N LEU A 81 -1.30 3.83 -8.15
CA LEU A 81 -1.18 2.81 -9.18
C LEU A 81 -2.09 1.60 -8.94
N PHE A 82 -2.50 1.34 -7.68
CA PHE A 82 -3.06 0.04 -7.30
C PHE A 82 -4.21 0.08 -6.30
N GLU A 83 -4.72 1.25 -5.91
CA GLU A 83 -5.82 1.36 -4.94
C GLU A 83 -7.12 0.69 -5.40
N ASN A 84 -7.36 0.58 -6.71
CA ASN A 84 -8.50 -0.16 -7.27
C ASN A 84 -8.20 -1.64 -7.57
N ARG A 85 -6.96 -2.09 -7.29
CA ARG A 85 -6.48 -3.46 -7.51
C ARG A 85 -5.95 -4.06 -6.20
N LEU A 86 -6.54 -3.68 -5.07
CA LEU A 86 -6.25 -4.28 -3.77
C LEU A 86 -6.50 -5.79 -3.84
N ASN A 87 -5.43 -6.56 -4.01
CA ASN A 87 -5.51 -8.00 -3.84
C ASN A 87 -5.31 -8.35 -2.35
N GLU A 88 -5.61 -9.60 -2.02
CA GLU A 88 -5.53 -10.10 -0.64
C GLU A 88 -4.11 -9.92 -0.06
N ASP A 89 -3.08 -10.14 -0.87
CA ASP A 89 -1.68 -10.06 -0.45
C ASP A 89 -1.25 -8.63 -0.09
N TYR A 90 -1.61 -7.64 -0.91
CA TYR A 90 -1.34 -6.24 -0.58
C TYR A 90 -2.14 -5.79 0.64
N THR A 91 -3.39 -6.24 0.76
CA THR A 91 -4.23 -5.94 1.92
C THR A 91 -3.60 -6.46 3.21
N LYS A 92 -3.08 -7.69 3.20
CA LYS A 92 -2.32 -8.28 4.31
C LYS A 92 -1.04 -7.51 4.62
N LEU A 93 -0.25 -7.17 3.60
CA LEU A 93 0.98 -6.39 3.76
C LEU A 93 0.68 -5.03 4.39
N LYS A 94 -0.28 -4.29 3.82
CA LYS A 94 -0.69 -2.95 4.28
C LYS A 94 -1.16 -2.98 5.73
N LEU A 95 -2.00 -3.94 6.10
CA LEU A 95 -2.46 -4.09 7.48
C LEU A 95 -1.28 -4.34 8.44
N ALA A 96 -0.38 -5.25 8.09
CA ALA A 96 0.77 -5.57 8.92
C ALA A 96 1.70 -4.37 9.09
N VAL A 97 2.01 -3.65 8.01
CA VAL A 97 2.87 -2.47 8.02
C VAL A 97 2.25 -1.35 8.86
N ILE A 98 0.98 -1.00 8.65
CA ILE A 98 0.30 0.06 9.43
C ILE A 98 0.29 -0.31 10.92
N THR A 99 -0.05 -1.56 11.26
CA THR A 99 -0.09 -2.01 12.65
C THR A 99 1.28 -1.90 13.33
N ASN A 100 2.34 -2.38 12.65
CA ASN A 100 3.69 -2.34 13.21
C ASN A 100 4.25 -0.93 13.28
N LEU A 101 3.99 -0.10 12.27
CA LEU A 101 4.38 1.31 12.22
C LEU A 101 3.73 2.10 13.37
N SER A 102 2.43 1.94 13.58
CA SER A 102 1.71 2.57 14.69
C SER A 102 2.28 2.14 16.05
N MET A 103 2.63 0.86 16.20
CA MET A 103 3.29 0.36 17.41
C MET A 103 4.66 1.00 17.61
N CYS A 104 5.47 1.16 16.55
CA CYS A 104 6.75 1.87 16.67
C CYS A 104 6.55 3.32 17.10
N PHE A 105 5.59 4.04 16.51
CA PHE A 105 5.28 5.41 16.91
C PHE A 105 4.89 5.50 18.39
N LEU A 106 4.05 4.57 18.86
CA LEU A 106 3.71 4.45 20.27
C LEU A 106 4.96 4.22 21.16
N LYS A 107 5.87 3.32 20.75
CA LYS A 107 7.12 3.04 21.48
C LYS A 107 8.10 4.21 21.48
N CYS A 108 8.11 5.00 20.42
CA CYS A 108 8.88 6.25 20.31
C CYS A 108 8.21 7.45 20.99
N GLN A 109 7.09 7.24 21.70
CA GLN A 109 6.29 8.31 22.33
C GLN A 109 5.77 9.38 21.34
N ASN A 110 5.74 9.07 20.05
CA ASN A 110 5.11 9.91 19.04
C ASN A 110 3.63 9.55 18.94
N TYR A 111 2.86 9.96 19.96
CA TYR A 111 1.46 9.57 20.12
C TYR A 111 0.56 10.14 19.03
N GLU A 112 0.81 11.37 18.57
CA GLU A 112 0.04 12.00 17.48
C GLU A 112 0.15 11.20 16.17
N ALA A 113 1.38 10.80 15.80
CA ALA A 113 1.58 9.96 14.62
C ALA A 113 0.93 8.58 14.79
N ALA A 114 0.99 7.97 15.98
CA ALA A 114 0.34 6.70 16.27
C ALA A 114 -1.19 6.79 16.13
N ILE A 115 -1.79 7.86 16.67
CA ILE A 115 -3.23 8.14 16.57
C ILE A 115 -3.61 8.29 15.10
N LEU A 116 -2.93 9.15 14.35
CA LEU A 116 -3.22 9.38 12.93
C LEU A 116 -3.12 8.09 12.10
N GLN A 117 -2.06 7.30 12.27
CA GLN A 117 -1.90 6.06 11.53
C GLN A 117 -2.97 5.02 11.89
N CYS A 118 -3.34 4.93 13.17
CA CYS A 118 -4.40 4.02 13.60
C CYS A 118 -5.78 4.46 13.11
N THR A 119 -6.10 5.76 13.14
CA THR A 119 -7.40 6.27 12.68
C THR A 119 -7.56 6.04 11.18
N GLU A 120 -6.55 6.36 10.37
CA GLU A 120 -6.54 6.07 8.93
C GLU A 120 -6.57 4.55 8.65
N GLY A 121 -5.82 3.77 9.43
CA GLY A 121 -5.82 2.32 9.34
C GLY A 121 -7.19 1.70 9.61
N LEU A 122 -7.91 2.21 10.63
CA LEU A 122 -9.24 1.71 11.02
C LEU A 122 -10.35 2.08 10.04
N LYS A 123 -10.18 3.12 9.21
CA LYS A 123 -11.09 3.38 8.07
C LYS A 123 -11.09 2.22 7.07
N ILE A 124 -9.94 1.57 6.89
CA ILE A 124 -9.75 0.44 5.97
C ILE A 124 -10.02 -0.89 6.69
N PHE A 125 -9.49 -1.03 7.90
CA PHE A 125 -9.49 -2.27 8.68
C PHE A 125 -10.35 -2.13 9.94
N SER A 126 -11.62 -1.84 9.74
CA SER A 126 -12.56 -1.43 10.79
C SER A 126 -12.80 -2.45 11.90
N LYS A 127 -12.35 -3.70 11.79
CA LYS A 127 -12.45 -4.73 12.85
C LYS A 127 -11.09 -5.15 13.40
N ASN A 128 -10.03 -4.41 13.13
CA ASN A 128 -8.71 -4.79 13.63
C ASN A 128 -8.55 -4.45 15.12
N ILE A 129 -8.32 -5.47 15.94
CA ILE A 129 -8.15 -5.36 17.39
C ILE A 129 -6.85 -4.65 17.75
N LYS A 130 -5.74 -4.95 17.05
CA LYS A 130 -4.42 -4.38 17.36
C LYS A 130 -4.38 -2.87 17.12
N LEU A 131 -4.95 -2.40 16.01
CA LEU A 131 -5.03 -0.96 15.72
C LEU A 131 -5.85 -0.22 16.78
N ARG A 132 -6.98 -0.79 17.22
CA ARG A 132 -7.77 -0.21 18.32
C ARG A 132 -7.02 -0.19 19.64
N TYR A 133 -6.32 -1.28 19.96
CA TYR A 133 -5.50 -1.34 21.16
C TYR A 133 -4.40 -0.29 21.16
N ILE A 134 -3.67 -0.14 20.05
CA ILE A 134 -2.62 0.88 19.90
C ILE A 134 -3.22 2.29 19.99
N LEU A 135 -4.34 2.54 19.31
CA LEU A 135 -5.05 3.82 19.35
C LEU A 135 -5.47 4.19 20.77
N GLY A 136 -6.08 3.25 21.50
CA GLY A 136 -6.50 3.46 22.87
C GLY A 136 -5.33 3.71 23.82
N CYS A 137 -4.21 3.01 23.63
CA CYS A 137 -2.98 3.32 24.36
C CYS A 137 -2.48 4.72 24.04
N ALA A 138 -2.41 5.10 22.76
CA ALA A 138 -1.90 6.40 22.34
C ALA A 138 -2.74 7.57 22.90
N TYR A 139 -4.07 7.48 22.85
CA TYR A 139 -4.95 8.46 23.49
C TYR A 139 -4.76 8.54 25.01
N GLY A 140 -4.57 7.38 25.65
CA GLY A 140 -4.33 7.32 27.09
C GLY A 140 -3.03 8.00 27.49
N GLU A 141 -1.97 7.87 26.69
CA GLU A 141 -0.70 8.57 26.91
C GLU A 141 -0.80 10.08 26.65
N THR A 142 -1.70 10.54 25.76
CA THR A 142 -1.97 11.98 25.59
C THR A 142 -2.93 12.56 26.64
N GLY A 143 -3.43 11.74 27.56
CA GLY A 143 -4.37 12.13 28.61
C GLY A 143 -5.83 12.25 28.14
N ASP A 144 -6.14 11.87 26.90
CA ASP A 144 -7.52 11.76 26.40
C ASP A 144 -8.11 10.41 26.83
N TYR A 145 -8.44 10.31 28.12
CA TYR A 145 -8.90 9.06 28.71
C TYR A 145 -10.29 8.64 28.21
N GLU A 146 -11.12 9.58 27.80
CA GLU A 146 -12.39 9.34 27.14
C GLU A 146 -12.20 8.52 25.87
N SER A 147 -11.44 9.04 24.90
CA SER A 147 -11.17 8.37 23.62
C SER A 147 -10.38 7.07 23.82
N ALA A 148 -9.46 7.04 24.80
CA ALA A 148 -8.70 5.84 25.14
C ALA A 148 -9.61 4.67 25.55
N LEU A 149 -10.55 4.93 26.46
CA LEU A 149 -11.46 3.91 26.96
C LEU A 149 -12.47 3.47 25.92
N GLU A 150 -12.92 4.36 25.02
CA GLU A 150 -13.78 4.01 23.90
C GLU A 150 -13.06 3.03 22.96
N ALA A 151 -11.87 3.38 22.47
CA ALA A 151 -11.11 2.52 21.57
C ALA A 151 -10.78 1.15 22.19
N LEU A 152 -10.45 1.10 23.48
CA LEU A 152 -10.16 -0.16 24.18
C LEU A 152 -11.41 -0.99 24.47
N LYS A 153 -12.58 -0.37 24.70
CA LYS A 153 -13.85 -1.10 24.83
C LYS A 153 -14.22 -1.78 23.51
N ASP A 154 -14.12 -1.05 22.40
CA ASP A 154 -14.33 -1.64 21.07
C ASP A 154 -13.37 -2.80 20.81
N ALA A 155 -12.10 -2.68 21.25
CA ALA A 155 -11.12 -3.76 21.13
C ALA A 155 -11.52 -4.97 21.98
N LYS A 156 -12.04 -4.75 23.19
CA LYS A 156 -12.53 -5.79 24.10
C LYS A 156 -13.77 -6.49 23.57
N ASP A 157 -14.68 -5.76 22.95
CA ASP A 157 -15.90 -6.36 22.38
C ASP A 157 -15.58 -7.32 21.23
N LEU A 158 -14.47 -7.09 20.53
CA LEU A 158 -13.95 -7.97 19.48
C LEU A 158 -13.13 -9.15 20.03
N ASP A 159 -12.40 -8.96 21.13
CA ASP A 159 -11.63 -10.01 21.82
C ASP A 159 -11.77 -9.91 23.35
N PRO A 160 -12.84 -10.48 23.93
CA PRO A 160 -13.15 -10.31 25.34
C PRO A 160 -12.16 -11.00 26.30
N ALA A 161 -11.36 -11.95 25.79
CA ALA A 161 -10.42 -12.74 26.59
C ALA A 161 -9.01 -12.14 26.62
N ASN A 162 -8.78 -11.06 25.87
CA ASN A 162 -7.47 -10.44 25.74
C ASN A 162 -7.03 -9.75 27.03
N ARG A 163 -6.01 -10.31 27.70
CA ARG A 163 -5.51 -9.78 28.98
C ARG A 163 -4.94 -8.38 28.83
N ASP A 164 -4.18 -8.11 27.77
CA ASP A 164 -3.54 -6.81 27.56
C ASP A 164 -4.59 -5.68 27.45
N ILE A 165 -5.70 -5.94 26.76
CA ILE A 165 -6.81 -4.99 26.62
C ILE A 165 -7.49 -4.76 27.96
N ILE A 166 -7.78 -5.83 28.72
CA ILE A 166 -8.43 -5.74 30.04
C ILE A 166 -7.55 -4.94 31.02
N GLU A 167 -6.25 -5.21 31.03
CA GLU A 167 -5.27 -4.51 31.87
C GLU A 167 -5.20 -3.02 31.52
N LYS A 168 -5.09 -2.68 30.21
CA LYS A 168 -5.07 -1.28 29.77
C LYS A 168 -6.38 -0.55 30.06
N LEU A 169 -7.54 -1.20 29.93
CA LEU A 169 -8.83 -0.65 30.33
C LEU A 169 -8.87 -0.30 31.82
N SER A 170 -8.42 -1.23 32.67
CA SER A 170 -8.35 -0.99 34.11
C SER A 170 -7.41 0.17 34.45
N PHE A 171 -6.23 0.18 33.83
CA PHE A 171 -5.23 1.23 34.00
C PHE A 171 -5.78 2.62 33.65
N TYR A 172 -6.32 2.81 32.45
CA TYR A 172 -6.83 4.13 32.04
C TYR A 172 -8.15 4.51 32.75
N THR A 173 -8.95 3.54 33.20
CA THR A 173 -10.13 3.82 34.04
C THR A 173 -9.72 4.42 35.38
N LYS A 174 -8.67 3.86 36.01
CA LYS A 174 -8.10 4.41 37.24
C LYS A 174 -7.46 5.78 36.99
N ALA A 175 -6.65 5.92 35.94
CA ALA A 175 -6.01 7.19 35.59
C ALA A 175 -7.05 8.31 35.37
N LYS A 176 -8.15 8.03 34.67
CA LYS A 176 -9.26 8.94 34.48
C LYS A 176 -9.91 9.37 35.80
N LYS A 177 -10.16 8.41 36.70
CA LYS A 177 -10.75 8.69 38.01
C LYS A 177 -9.83 9.60 38.84
N ASP A 178 -8.55 9.29 38.87
CA ASP A 178 -7.54 10.06 39.60
C ASP A 178 -7.39 11.48 39.02
N TYR A 179 -7.41 11.61 37.69
CA TYR A 179 -7.45 12.90 37.00
C TYR A 179 -8.68 13.72 37.39
N ASN A 180 -9.88 13.13 37.33
CA ASN A 180 -11.13 13.81 37.69
C ASN A 180 -11.16 14.24 39.16
N MET A 181 -10.62 13.40 40.06
CA MET A 181 -10.52 13.73 41.48
C MET A 181 -9.60 14.93 41.73
N LYS A 182 -8.41 14.92 41.12
CA LYS A 182 -7.47 16.06 41.18
C LYS A 182 -8.08 17.33 40.60
N MET A 183 -8.75 17.24 39.46
CA MET A 183 -9.44 18.39 38.86
C MET A 183 -10.53 18.93 39.79
N LYS A 184 -11.29 18.05 40.46
CA LYS A 184 -12.27 18.46 41.46
C LYS A 184 -11.63 19.09 42.71
N GLU A 185 -10.48 18.63 43.16
CA GLU A 185 -9.77 19.23 44.29
C GLU A 185 -9.21 20.62 43.93
N MET A 186 -8.61 20.75 42.74
CA MET A 186 -8.02 22.02 42.27
C MET A 186 -9.08 23.07 41.92
N PHE A 187 -10.22 22.64 41.36
CA PHE A 187 -11.21 23.54 40.75
C PHE A 187 -12.61 23.42 41.36
N GLY A 188 -12.78 22.63 42.43
CA GLY A 188 -14.08 22.39 43.10
C GLY A 188 -14.50 23.45 44.11
N GLY A 189 -13.72 24.53 44.28
CA GLY A 189 -14.26 25.79 44.79
C GLY A 189 -15.24 26.39 43.78
N LYS A 190 -16.19 27.24 44.21
CA LYS A 190 -17.15 27.91 43.30
C LYS A 190 -16.42 28.75 42.25
N LEU A 191 -16.03 28.16 41.12
CA LEU A 191 -15.66 28.88 39.93
C LEU A 191 -16.91 29.57 39.40
N LYS A 192 -16.89 30.91 39.37
CA LYS A 192 -17.93 31.66 38.67
C LYS A 192 -17.89 31.23 37.21
N PRO A 193 -19.04 30.91 36.58
CA PRO A 193 -19.06 30.55 35.18
C PRO A 193 -18.54 31.75 34.38
N ILE A 194 -17.42 31.55 33.67
CA ILE A 194 -17.00 32.48 32.64
C ILE A 194 -17.97 32.24 31.48
N ILE A 195 -19.02 33.05 31.40
CA ILE A 195 -19.89 33.10 30.22
C ILE A 195 -19.05 33.73 29.11
N LYS A 196 -18.32 32.91 28.35
CA LYS A 196 -17.73 33.36 27.08
C LYS A 196 -18.89 33.58 26.11
N LYS A 197 -19.27 34.84 25.95
CA LYS A 197 -20.25 35.31 24.95
C LYS A 197 -19.57 35.65 23.61
N ASP A 198 -18.37 35.12 23.38
CA ASP A 198 -17.66 35.37 22.14
C ASP A 198 -17.83 34.15 21.23
N PRO A 199 -18.33 34.33 20.00
CA PRO A 199 -18.43 33.25 19.04
C PRO A 199 -17.06 32.63 18.83
N ILE A 200 -17.02 31.30 18.76
CA ILE A 200 -15.83 30.51 18.42
C ILE A 200 -15.30 31.08 17.10
N PRO A 201 -14.10 31.69 17.03
CA PRO A 201 -13.52 32.04 15.75
C PRO A 201 -13.28 30.74 14.97
N GLU A 202 -13.80 30.69 13.74
CA GLU A 202 -13.55 29.58 12.81
C GLU A 202 -12.04 29.28 12.76
N ILE A 203 -11.68 28.05 13.11
CA ILE A 203 -10.33 27.54 12.91
C ILE A 203 -10.20 27.29 11.40
N ILE A 204 -9.77 28.32 10.68
CA ILE A 204 -9.19 28.13 9.35
C ILE A 204 -7.89 27.37 9.59
N SER A 205 -7.86 26.11 9.16
CA SER A 205 -6.65 25.29 9.19
C SER A 205 -5.53 26.07 8.50
N PRO A 206 -4.35 26.24 9.12
CA PRO A 206 -3.23 26.85 8.42
C PRO A 206 -2.91 25.97 7.21
N ILE A 207 -3.08 26.52 6.01
CA ILE A 207 -2.54 25.92 4.79
C ILE A 207 -1.03 25.85 5.02
N ILE A 208 -0.54 24.64 5.29
CA ILE A 208 0.90 24.38 5.29
C ILE A 208 1.33 24.45 3.83
N ASN A 209 1.79 25.62 3.40
CA ASN A 209 2.53 25.77 2.16
C ASN A 209 3.88 25.08 2.34
N ILE A 210 3.92 23.77 2.10
CA ILE A 210 5.17 23.08 1.84
C ILE A 210 5.59 23.54 0.43
N GLU A 211 6.55 24.47 0.37
CA GLU A 211 7.33 24.67 -0.85
C GLU A 211 8.10 23.38 -1.14
N LEU A 212 7.49 22.48 -1.92
CA LEU A 212 8.20 21.41 -2.59
C LEU A 212 9.12 22.05 -3.64
N LYS A 213 10.35 22.38 -3.25
CA LYS A 213 11.45 22.58 -4.20
C LYS A 213 11.84 21.22 -4.78
N SER A 214 11.01 20.68 -5.66
CA SER A 214 11.39 19.64 -6.61
C SER A 214 11.07 20.15 -8.02
N ASN A 215 12.10 20.75 -8.59
CA ASN A 215 12.21 21.10 -10.00
C ASN A 215 11.79 19.88 -10.86
N PRO A 216 10.77 19.95 -11.72
CA PRO A 216 10.47 18.86 -12.64
C PRO A 216 11.59 18.81 -13.68
N LYS A 217 12.62 18.00 -13.41
CA LYS A 217 13.52 17.57 -14.47
C LYS A 217 12.68 16.78 -15.45
N SER A 218 12.63 17.34 -16.66
CA SER A 218 12.08 16.77 -17.90
C SER A 218 12.13 15.24 -17.93
N ILE A 219 11.00 14.66 -18.29
CA ILE A 219 10.87 13.29 -18.79
C ILE A 219 11.98 13.03 -19.80
N PRO A 220 12.89 12.06 -19.59
CA PRO A 220 13.77 11.60 -20.65
C PRO A 220 12.90 10.96 -21.73
N GLN A 221 12.91 11.53 -22.93
CA GLN A 221 12.50 10.79 -24.12
C GLN A 221 13.48 9.63 -24.28
N GLU A 222 13.08 8.43 -23.87
CA GLU A 222 13.80 7.22 -24.24
C GLU A 222 13.68 7.04 -25.76
N ASN A 223 14.68 7.55 -26.47
CA ASN A 223 15.05 7.07 -27.79
C ASN A 223 15.50 5.61 -27.65
N ASN A 224 14.53 4.70 -27.67
CA ASN A 224 14.80 3.27 -27.71
C ASN A 224 15.15 2.87 -29.16
N THR A 225 16.36 3.23 -29.59
CA THR A 225 16.92 2.85 -30.89
C THR A 225 17.48 1.42 -30.91
N ASN A 226 17.17 0.58 -29.91
CA ASN A 226 17.69 -0.78 -29.80
C ASN A 226 16.65 -1.88 -30.04
N TYR A 227 15.77 -1.68 -31.03
CA TYR A 227 14.82 -2.72 -31.47
C TYR A 227 14.91 -3.02 -32.97
N ILE A 228 16.14 -3.20 -33.49
CA ILE A 228 16.37 -3.82 -34.80
C ILE A 228 17.60 -4.72 -34.67
N PRO A 229 17.43 -6.04 -34.42
CA PRO A 229 17.78 -6.98 -35.51
C PRO A 229 16.96 -8.29 -35.60
N TYR A 230 15.94 -8.55 -34.76
CA TYR A 230 15.29 -9.87 -34.78
C TYR A 230 14.19 -10.05 -35.86
N VAL A 231 13.67 -8.95 -36.41
CA VAL A 231 12.71 -8.99 -37.55
C VAL A 231 13.42 -9.37 -38.86
N ALA A 232 14.70 -9.02 -39.00
CA ALA A 232 15.47 -9.30 -40.21
C ALA A 232 15.84 -10.80 -40.35
N ILE A 233 16.06 -11.50 -39.23
CA ILE A 233 16.52 -12.91 -39.24
C ILE A 233 15.37 -13.88 -39.56
N GLY A 234 14.16 -13.61 -39.06
CA GLY A 234 12.96 -14.41 -39.37
C GLY A 234 12.43 -14.21 -40.79
N ALA A 235 12.48 -12.98 -41.31
CA ALA A 235 12.09 -12.70 -42.70
C ALA A 235 13.08 -13.31 -43.72
N ALA A 236 14.39 -13.27 -43.43
CA ALA A 236 15.40 -13.85 -44.30
C ALA A 236 15.32 -15.38 -44.42
N SER A 237 14.97 -16.08 -43.33
CA SER A 237 14.85 -17.55 -43.32
C SER A 237 13.60 -18.05 -44.06
N LEU A 238 12.49 -17.29 -44.03
CA LEU A 238 11.28 -17.60 -44.79
C LEU A 238 11.35 -17.20 -46.27
N LEU A 239 12.03 -16.09 -46.59
CA LEU A 239 12.34 -15.73 -47.99
C LEU A 239 13.29 -16.74 -48.64
N GLY A 240 14.26 -17.28 -47.87
CA GLY A 240 15.13 -18.36 -48.31
C GLY A 240 14.38 -19.65 -48.62
N LEU A 241 13.42 -20.04 -47.78
CA LEU A 241 12.54 -21.19 -48.01
C LEU A 241 11.59 -20.97 -49.21
N GLY A 242 11.03 -19.77 -49.37
CA GLY A 242 10.21 -19.41 -50.52
C GLY A 242 11.00 -19.47 -51.84
N TYR A 243 12.23 -18.95 -51.86
CA TYR A 243 13.12 -19.03 -53.02
C TYR A 243 13.55 -20.47 -53.34
N PHE A 244 13.85 -21.28 -52.31
CA PHE A 244 14.21 -22.69 -52.47
C PHE A 244 13.06 -23.52 -53.06
N LEU A 245 11.83 -23.27 -52.61
CA LEU A 245 10.64 -23.95 -53.14
C LEU A 245 10.34 -23.52 -54.58
N LEU A 246 10.45 -22.24 -54.92
CA LEU A 246 10.26 -21.74 -56.29
C LEU A 246 11.26 -22.33 -57.30
N LYS A 247 12.49 -22.64 -56.88
CA LYS A 247 13.53 -23.23 -57.75
C LYS A 247 13.33 -24.73 -58.00
N LYS A 248 12.54 -25.41 -57.16
CA LYS A 248 12.25 -26.86 -57.27
C LYS A 248 11.04 -27.17 -58.16
N PHE A 249 10.31 -26.13 -58.60
CA PHE A 249 9.13 -26.20 -59.47
C PHE A 249 9.35 -25.54 -60.85
N LYS A 250 10.61 -25.44 -61.30
CA LYS A 250 10.97 -25.15 -62.70
C LYS A 250 11.54 -26.39 -63.37
#